data_AF-A0A949LBR2-F1
#
_entry.id   AF-A0A949LBR2-F1
#
_cell.length_a   1.000
_cell.length_b   1.000
_cell.length_c   1.000
_cell.angle_alpha   90.00
_cell.angle_beta   90.00
_cell.angle_gamma   90.00
#
_symmetry.space_group_name_H-M   'P 1'
#
loop_
_entity.id
_entity.type
_entity.pdbx_description
1 polymer ?
#
loop_
_entity_poly.entity_id
_entity_poly.type
_entity_poly.pdbx_seq_one_letter_code
_entity_poly.pdbx_strand_id
1 'polypeptide(L)'
;MKHLWIIIFAAVLIWSGINPKDQFTWFLEVSPAMIAGILLAITYNSFRLTSILYFFILFHCVVLMIGGHYTYAEVPLFDGLFGSQRNNYDKLGHFFQGFVPALLAREILIRKTVVNGEHWRSIIIISICLAFSAFYELIEWWVALASGEDAEAFLGTQGYVWDTQS
;
A
#
# COMPACT_ATOMS: atom_id res chain seq x y z
N MET A 1 -19.64 -10.55 7.35
CA MET A 1 -18.36 -10.35 6.64
C MET A 1 -18.24 -8.96 6.02
N LYS A 2 -19.06 -8.55 5.03
CA LYS A 2 -18.93 -7.22 4.39
C LYS A 2 -18.93 -6.03 5.36
N HIS A 3 -19.89 -5.99 6.27
CA HIS A 3 -20.01 -4.91 7.26
C HIS A 3 -18.82 -4.89 8.22
N LEU A 4 -18.33 -6.08 8.62
CA LEU A 4 -17.16 -6.20 9.49
C LEU A 4 -15.92 -5.57 8.83
N TRP A 5 -15.67 -5.85 7.55
CA TRP A 5 -14.52 -5.25 6.86
C TRP A 5 -14.64 -3.74 6.71
N ILE A 6 -15.83 -3.23 6.40
CA ILE A 6 -16.09 -1.79 6.32
C ILE A 6 -15.87 -1.12 7.68
N ILE A 7 -16.35 -1.74 8.76
CA ILE A 7 -16.16 -1.26 10.12
C ILE A 7 -14.67 -1.23 10.48
N ILE A 8 -13.94 -2.30 10.18
CA ILE A 8 -12.48 -2.35 10.45
C ILE A 8 -11.76 -1.25 9.65
N PHE A 9 -12.03 -1.14 8.36
CA PHE A 9 -11.44 -0.11 7.51
C PHE A 9 -11.71 1.29 8.07
N ALA A 10 -12.97 1.60 8.38
CA ALA A 10 -13.36 2.91 8.89
C ALA A 10 -12.76 3.18 10.28
N ALA A 11 -12.76 2.19 11.18
CA ALA A 11 -12.20 2.34 12.51
C ALA A 11 -10.69 2.61 12.47
N VAL A 12 -9.94 1.86 11.65
CA VAL A 12 -8.49 2.05 11.51
C VAL A 12 -8.16 3.35 10.79
N LEU A 13 -8.95 3.74 9.77
CA LEU A 13 -8.78 5.03 9.08
C LEU A 13 -9.01 6.22 10.02
N ILE A 14 -10.05 6.16 10.85
CA ILE A 14 -10.33 7.21 11.83
C ILE A 14 -9.21 7.24 12.87
N TRP A 15 -8.82 6.08 13.41
CA TRP A 15 -7.74 5.99 14.38
C TRP A 15 -6.42 6.54 13.84
N SER A 16 -6.03 6.18 12.61
CA SER A 16 -4.74 6.62 12.06
C SER A 16 -4.67 8.13 11.90
N GLY A 17 -5.80 8.79 11.62
CA GLY A 17 -5.89 10.24 11.50
C GLY A 17 -6.00 11.00 12.83
N ILE A 18 -6.10 10.31 13.98
CA ILE A 18 -6.08 10.98 15.29
C ILE A 18 -4.63 11.12 15.74
N ASN A 19 -4.11 12.34 15.74
CA ASN A 19 -2.73 12.66 16.12
C ASN A 19 -1.66 11.79 15.41
N PRO A 20 -1.62 11.75 14.06
CA PRO A 20 -0.51 11.13 13.37
C PRO A 20 0.80 11.88 13.68
N LYS A 21 1.94 11.20 13.55
CA LYS A 21 3.25 11.82 13.77
C LYS A 21 3.51 13.02 12.86
N ASP A 22 3.12 12.89 11.59
CA ASP A 22 3.13 13.99 10.65
C ASP A 22 1.86 13.95 9.78
N GLN A 23 1.15 15.08 9.71
CA GLN A 23 -0.16 15.15 9.06
C GLN A 23 -0.03 15.06 7.54
N PHE A 24 1.07 15.58 6.97
CA PHE A 24 1.30 15.58 5.53
C PHE A 24 1.67 14.18 5.03
N THR A 25 2.63 13.54 5.68
CA THR A 25 3.02 12.14 5.47
C THR A 25 1.84 11.20 5.65
N TRP A 26 1.05 11.38 6.73
CA TRP A 26 -0.18 10.61 6.92
C TRP A 26 -1.12 10.71 5.71
N PHE A 27 -1.35 11.93 5.21
CA PHE A 27 -2.25 12.14 4.08
C PHE A 27 -1.73 11.41 2.83
N LEU A 28 -0.42 11.51 2.54
CA LEU A 28 0.18 10.87 1.39
C LEU A 28 0.12 9.34 1.48
N GLU A 29 0.53 8.76 2.60
CA GLU A 29 0.56 7.31 2.79
C GLU A 29 -0.84 6.68 2.86
N VAL A 30 -1.83 7.38 3.43
CA VAL A 30 -3.20 6.87 3.60
C VAL A 30 -4.08 7.12 2.37
N SER A 31 -3.72 8.06 1.49
CA SER A 31 -4.47 8.36 0.25
C SER A 31 -4.74 7.15 -0.64
N PRO A 32 -3.76 6.26 -0.93
CA PRO A 32 -4.01 5.04 -1.70
C PRO A 32 -5.08 4.14 -1.07
N ALA A 33 -5.11 4.03 0.27
CA ALA A 33 -6.11 3.24 0.98
C ALA A 33 -7.52 3.85 0.84
N MET A 34 -7.64 5.18 0.93
CA MET A 34 -8.91 5.89 0.71
C MET A 34 -9.42 5.70 -0.71
N ILE A 35 -8.55 5.84 -1.71
CA ILE A 35 -8.87 5.62 -3.12
C ILE A 35 -9.35 4.18 -3.34
N ALA A 36 -8.64 3.18 -2.78
CA ALA A 36 -9.05 1.79 -2.85
C ALA A 36 -10.44 1.57 -2.24
N GLY A 37 -10.72 2.14 -1.06
CA GLY A 37 -12.04 2.07 -0.43
C GLY A 37 -13.17 2.61 -1.31
N ILE A 38 -12.97 3.77 -1.93
CA ILE A 38 -13.94 4.38 -2.85
C ILE A 38 -14.16 3.51 -4.09
N LEU A 39 -13.07 3.06 -4.73
CA LEU A 39 -13.14 2.20 -5.92
C LEU A 39 -13.88 0.89 -5.63
N LEU A 40 -13.62 0.26 -4.48
CA LEU A 40 -14.31 -0.95 -4.07
C LEU A 40 -15.80 -0.72 -3.82
N ALA A 41 -16.18 0.44 -3.26
CA ALA A 41 -17.58 0.79 -3.07
C ALA A 41 -18.32 0.98 -4.41
N ILE A 42 -17.72 1.70 -5.36
CA ILE A 42 -18.28 1.95 -6.68
C ILE A 42 -18.40 0.66 -7.50
N THR A 43 -17.37 -0.18 -7.47
CA THR A 43 -17.30 -1.41 -8.28
C THR A 43 -18.03 -2.59 -7.66
N TYR A 44 -18.51 -2.48 -6.41
CA TYR A 44 -19.09 -3.62 -5.68
C TYR A 44 -20.24 -4.32 -6.41
N ASN A 45 -21.14 -3.55 -7.02
CA ASN A 45 -22.32 -4.09 -7.70
C ASN A 45 -22.04 -4.51 -9.16
N SER A 46 -21.01 -3.95 -9.80
CA SER A 46 -20.68 -4.23 -11.21
C SER A 46 -19.61 -5.32 -11.37
N PHE A 47 -18.62 -5.36 -10.48
CA PHE A 47 -17.54 -6.34 -10.48
C PHE A 47 -17.12 -6.66 -9.04
N ARG A 48 -17.93 -7.49 -8.37
CA ARG A 48 -17.64 -7.92 -7.00
C ARG A 48 -16.42 -8.84 -6.95
N LEU A 49 -15.40 -8.47 -6.19
CA LEU A 49 -14.19 -9.28 -6.00
C LEU A 49 -14.43 -10.51 -5.10
N THR A 50 -13.49 -11.45 -5.11
CA THR A 50 -13.52 -12.57 -4.16
C THR A 50 -13.33 -12.10 -2.72
N SER A 51 -13.92 -12.84 -1.77
CA SER A 51 -13.78 -12.55 -0.34
C SER A 51 -12.32 -12.54 0.12
N ILE A 52 -11.49 -13.42 -0.43
CA ILE A 52 -10.06 -13.50 -0.10
C ILE A 52 -9.33 -12.24 -0.58
N LEU A 53 -9.63 -11.76 -1.79
CA LEU A 53 -9.00 -10.54 -2.30
C LEU A 53 -9.42 -9.31 -1.50
N TYR A 54 -10.71 -9.19 -1.12
CA TYR A 54 -11.15 -8.12 -0.22
C TYR A 54 -10.42 -8.15 1.13
N PHE A 55 -10.15 -9.34 1.68
CA PHE A 55 -9.38 -9.48 2.92
C PHE A 55 -7.94 -8.96 2.75
N PHE A 56 -7.24 -9.34 1.68
CA PHE A 56 -5.88 -8.87 1.43
C PHE A 56 -5.81 -7.37 1.11
N ILE A 57 -6.80 -6.82 0.40
CA ILE A 57 -6.90 -5.37 0.18
C ILE A 57 -7.10 -4.65 1.51
N LEU A 58 -8.00 -5.13 2.38
CA LEU A 58 -8.20 -4.56 3.71
C LEU A 58 -6.90 -4.60 4.52
N PHE A 59 -6.21 -5.73 4.52
CA PHE A 59 -4.95 -5.88 5.27
C PHE A 59 -3.87 -4.92 4.76
N HIS A 60 -3.72 -4.77 3.45
CA HIS A 60 -2.82 -3.78 2.86
C HIS A 60 -3.22 -2.35 3.26
N CYS A 61 -4.51 -2.01 3.20
CA CYS A 61 -4.98 -0.70 3.66
C CYS A 61 -4.62 -0.43 5.14
N VAL A 62 -4.73 -1.46 6.00
CA VAL A 62 -4.32 -1.36 7.41
C VAL A 62 -2.80 -1.13 7.54
N VAL A 63 -1.99 -1.81 6.72
CA VAL A 63 -0.53 -1.59 6.70
C VAL A 63 -0.21 -0.12 6.36
N LEU A 64 -0.85 0.44 5.33
CA LEU A 64 -0.69 1.86 4.96
C LEU A 64 -1.15 2.81 6.08
N MET A 65 -2.27 2.51 6.74
CA MET A 65 -2.80 3.35 7.82
C MET A 65 -1.94 3.34 9.08
N ILE A 66 -1.36 2.19 9.44
CA ILE A 66 -0.41 2.09 10.56
C ILE A 66 0.87 2.85 10.23
N GLY A 67 1.37 2.68 9.00
CA GLY A 67 2.50 3.45 8.49
C GLY A 67 2.23 4.94 8.59
N GLY A 68 1.11 5.42 8.05
CA GLY A 68 0.81 6.85 8.04
C GLY A 68 0.58 7.45 9.43
N HIS A 69 0.12 6.65 10.39
CA HIS A 69 -0.04 7.12 11.76
C HIS A 69 1.30 7.34 12.47
N TYR A 70 2.24 6.40 12.30
CA TYR A 70 3.54 6.45 12.97
C TYR A 70 4.67 7.04 12.13
N THR A 71 4.51 7.16 10.81
CA THR A 71 5.57 7.11 9.78
C THR A 71 6.24 5.74 9.69
N TYR A 72 6.66 5.34 8.48
CA TYR A 72 7.29 4.04 8.22
C TYR A 72 8.57 3.82 9.02
N ALA A 73 9.30 4.89 9.36
CA ALA A 73 10.52 4.83 10.15
C ALA A 73 10.28 4.58 11.66
N GLU A 74 9.08 4.86 12.18
CA GLU A 74 8.83 4.85 13.63
C GLU A 74 7.75 3.84 14.07
N VAL A 75 7.35 2.90 13.22
CA VAL A 75 6.38 1.86 13.59
C VAL A 75 6.93 1.01 14.76
N PRO A 76 6.33 1.05 15.97
CA PRO A 76 6.96 0.48 17.17
C PRO A 76 7.22 -1.03 17.12
N LEU A 77 6.41 -1.78 16.38
CA LEU A 77 6.56 -3.24 16.26
C LEU A 77 7.85 -3.63 15.52
N PHE A 78 8.38 -2.76 14.67
CA PHE A 78 9.56 -3.03 13.85
C PHE A 78 10.83 -2.40 14.40
N ASP A 79 10.74 -1.62 15.48
CA ASP A 79 11.89 -1.05 16.15
C ASP A 79 12.69 -2.14 16.89
N GLY A 80 13.98 -2.29 16.55
CA GLY A 80 14.85 -3.33 17.09
C GLY A 80 14.44 -4.78 16.75
N LEU A 81 13.45 -4.98 15.88
CA LEU A 81 12.96 -6.31 15.51
C LEU A 81 14.10 -7.11 14.87
N PHE A 82 14.36 -8.32 15.38
CA PHE A 82 15.50 -9.17 14.99
C PHE A 82 16.88 -8.51 15.14
N GLY A 83 17.03 -7.51 16.01
CA GLY A 83 18.30 -6.80 16.21
C GLY A 83 18.65 -5.84 15.07
N SER A 84 17.67 -5.47 14.24
CA SER A 84 17.87 -4.47 13.19
C SER A 84 18.20 -3.10 13.78
N GLN A 85 19.16 -2.41 13.16
CA GLN A 85 19.56 -1.04 13.49
C GLN A 85 18.59 0.01 12.94
N ARG A 86 17.75 -0.37 11.97
CA ARG A 86 16.70 0.49 11.39
C ARG A 86 15.33 -0.18 11.43
N ASN A 87 14.27 0.62 11.36
CA ASN A 87 12.92 0.14 11.15
C ASN A 87 12.79 -0.37 9.70
N ASN A 88 12.20 -1.55 9.51
CA ASN A 88 12.04 -2.19 8.20
C ASN A 88 10.56 -2.31 7.78
N TYR A 89 9.70 -1.45 8.31
CA TYR A 89 8.26 -1.47 8.01
C TYR A 89 7.98 -1.18 6.52
N ASP A 90 8.82 -0.38 5.86
CA ASP A 90 8.85 -0.16 4.42
C ASP A 90 8.80 -1.46 3.62
N LYS A 91 9.58 -2.46 4.02
CA LYS A 91 9.61 -3.76 3.34
C LYS A 91 8.28 -4.50 3.43
N LEU A 92 7.54 -4.33 4.53
CA LEU A 92 6.19 -4.88 4.65
C LEU A 92 5.24 -4.15 3.69
N GLY A 93 5.34 -2.82 3.61
CA GLY A 93 4.61 -2.01 2.63
C GLY A 93 4.88 -2.48 1.20
N HIS A 94 6.14 -2.57 0.80
CA HIS A 94 6.55 -3.03 -0.53
C HIS A 94 6.08 -4.46 -0.85
N PHE A 95 6.11 -5.37 0.13
CA PHE A 95 5.56 -6.71 -0.04
C PHE A 95 4.07 -6.66 -0.42
N PHE A 96 3.25 -5.89 0.30
CA PHE A 96 1.83 -5.75 -0.03
C PHE A 96 1.57 -4.96 -1.33
N GLN A 97 2.43 -3.98 -1.63
CA GLN A 97 2.45 -3.23 -2.87
C GLN A 97 2.70 -4.11 -4.09
N GLY A 98 3.50 -5.17 -3.98
CA GLY A 98 3.61 -6.18 -5.03
C GLY A 98 2.48 -7.22 -4.99
N PHE A 99 2.20 -7.76 -3.81
CA PHE A 99 1.33 -8.93 -3.63
C PHE A 99 -0.14 -8.65 -3.94
N VAL A 100 -0.71 -7.56 -3.43
CA VAL A 100 -2.15 -7.28 -3.61
C VAL A 100 -2.47 -6.87 -5.05
N PRO A 101 -1.70 -5.99 -5.72
CA PRO A 101 -1.88 -5.73 -7.14
C PRO A 101 -1.73 -6.98 -8.00
N ALA A 102 -0.82 -7.91 -7.67
CA ALA A 102 -0.71 -9.18 -8.38
C ALA A 102 -2.00 -10.01 -8.30
N LEU A 103 -2.58 -10.14 -7.09
CA LEU A 103 -3.84 -10.85 -6.90
C LEU A 103 -5.01 -10.15 -7.62
N LEU A 104 -5.07 -8.82 -7.54
CA LEU A 104 -6.09 -8.01 -8.19
C LEU A 104 -6.03 -8.12 -9.72
N ALA A 105 -4.84 -7.94 -10.30
CA ALA A 105 -4.61 -8.09 -11.73
C ALA A 105 -4.97 -9.51 -12.19
N ARG A 106 -4.54 -10.54 -11.44
CA ARG A 106 -4.89 -11.93 -11.74
C ARG A 106 -6.41 -12.14 -11.74
N GLU A 107 -7.12 -11.67 -10.72
CA GLU A 107 -8.57 -11.85 -10.64
C GLU A 107 -9.29 -11.17 -11.81
N ILE A 108 -8.89 -9.95 -12.16
CA ILE A 108 -9.47 -9.20 -13.29
C ILE A 108 -9.20 -9.91 -14.61
N LEU A 109 -7.93 -10.23 -14.92
CA LEU A 109 -7.54 -10.80 -16.21
C LEU A 109 -8.17 -12.18 -16.46
N ILE A 110 -8.34 -12.98 -15.40
CA ILE A 110 -9.03 -14.28 -15.49
C ILE A 110 -10.52 -14.08 -15.76
N ARG A 111 -11.20 -13.27 -14.95
CA ARG A 111 -12.67 -13.13 -15.01
C ARG A 111 -13.16 -12.34 -16.21
N LYS A 112 -12.29 -11.51 -16.80
CA LYS A 112 -12.56 -10.75 -18.02
C LYS A 112 -11.97 -11.40 -19.28
N THR A 113 -11.32 -12.56 -19.14
CA THR A 113 -10.74 -13.33 -20.26
C THR A 113 -9.90 -12.48 -21.20
N VAL A 114 -9.08 -11.58 -20.64
CA VAL A 114 -8.34 -10.56 -21.42
C VAL A 114 -7.11 -11.14 -22.11
N VAL A 115 -6.45 -12.11 -21.46
CA VAL A 115 -5.17 -12.68 -21.91
C VAL A 115 -5.36 -14.17 -22.19
N ASN A 116 -4.91 -14.61 -23.36
CA ASN A 116 -4.90 -16.02 -23.73
C ASN A 116 -3.64 -16.72 -23.20
N GLY A 117 -3.84 -17.87 -22.55
CA GLY A 117 -2.76 -18.72 -22.04
C GLY A 117 -2.26 -18.31 -20.64
N GLU A 118 -1.92 -19.31 -19.83
CA GLU A 118 -1.54 -19.10 -18.44
C GLU A 118 -0.17 -18.42 -18.29
N HIS A 119 0.78 -18.74 -19.17
CA HIS A 119 2.12 -18.17 -19.18
C HIS A 119 2.11 -16.68 -19.47
N TRP A 120 1.41 -16.25 -20.53
CA TRP A 120 1.28 -14.84 -20.89
C TRP A 120 0.55 -14.04 -19.80
N ARG A 121 -0.47 -14.63 -19.18
CA ARG A 121 -1.17 -14.02 -18.06
C ARG A 121 -0.22 -13.76 -16.88
N SER A 122 0.63 -14.73 -16.51
CA SER A 122 1.62 -14.54 -15.45
C SER A 122 2.64 -13.45 -15.76
N ILE A 123 3.18 -13.42 -17.00
CA ILE A 123 4.10 -12.37 -17.44
C ILE A 123 3.45 -10.99 -17.31
N ILE A 124 2.23 -10.84 -17.81
CA ILE A 124 1.50 -9.56 -17.76
C ILE A 124 1.21 -9.13 -16.32
N ILE A 125 0.84 -10.05 -15.44
CA ILE A 125 0.63 -9.75 -14.01
C ILE A 125 1.92 -9.18 -13.40
N ILE A 126 3.07 -9.83 -13.64
CA ILE A 126 4.37 -9.35 -13.14
C ILE A 126 4.69 -7.97 -13.71
N SER A 127 4.51 -7.77 -15.02
CA SER A 127 4.73 -6.47 -15.66
C SER A 127 3.85 -5.36 -15.07
N ILE A 128 2.57 -5.64 -14.79
CA ILE A 128 1.66 -4.68 -14.14
C ILE A 128 2.16 -4.33 -12.74
N CYS A 129 2.62 -5.30 -11.96
CA CYS A 129 3.12 -5.05 -10.60
C CYS A 129 4.39 -4.21 -10.63
N LEU A 130 5.36 -4.55 -11.50
CA LEU A 130 6.59 -3.77 -11.66
C LEU A 130 6.29 -2.34 -12.14
N ALA A 131 5.40 -2.18 -13.11
CA ALA A 131 5.02 -0.85 -13.60
C ALA A 131 4.29 -0.03 -12.53
N PHE A 132 3.42 -0.66 -11.74
CA PHE A 132 2.73 0.00 -10.64
C PHE A 132 3.71 0.45 -9.55
N SER A 133 4.65 -0.40 -9.14
CA SER A 133 5.66 -0.03 -8.14
C SER A 133 6.59 1.06 -8.64
N ALA A 134 7.13 0.94 -9.85
CA ALA A 134 7.98 1.97 -10.43
C ALA A 134 7.24 3.31 -10.59
N PHE A 135 5.94 3.28 -10.92
CA PHE A 135 5.15 4.51 -10.98
C PHE A 135 4.92 5.13 -9.60
N TYR A 136 4.71 4.32 -8.56
CA TYR A 136 4.59 4.81 -7.19
C TYR A 136 5.89 5.47 -6.71
N GLU A 137 7.05 4.86 -6.97
CA GLU A 137 8.36 5.48 -6.68
C GLU A 137 8.56 6.81 -7.41
N LEU A 138 8.07 6.94 -8.65
CA LEU A 138 8.09 8.23 -9.36
C LEU A 138 7.19 9.27 -8.69
N ILE A 139 6.05 8.87 -8.11
CA ILE A 139 5.21 9.77 -7.31
C ILE A 139 5.97 10.22 -6.06
N GLU A 140 6.61 9.30 -5.35
CA GLU A 140 7.42 9.63 -4.16
C GLU A 140 8.54 10.62 -4.50
N TRP A 141 9.23 10.38 -5.61
CA TRP A 141 10.25 11.29 -6.11
C TRP A 141 9.68 12.68 -6.47
N TRP A 142 8.53 12.76 -7.14
CA TRP A 142 7.90 14.05 -7.46
C TRP A 142 7.42 14.80 -6.22
N VAL A 143 6.87 14.10 -5.24
CA VAL A 143 6.51 14.69 -3.95
C VAL A 143 7.76 15.26 -3.30
N ALA A 144 8.85 14.49 -3.25
CA ALA A 144 10.10 14.95 -2.65
C ALA A 144 10.66 16.22 -3.30
N LEU A 145 10.62 16.31 -4.63
CA LEU A 145 11.00 17.52 -5.36
C LEU A 145 10.09 18.72 -5.07
N ALA A 146 8.81 18.48 -4.80
CA ALA A 146 7.81 19.53 -4.57
C ALA A 146 7.78 20.03 -3.10
N SER A 147 8.03 19.15 -2.12
CA SER A 147 7.95 19.48 -0.69
C SER A 147 9.28 19.85 -0.04
N GLY A 148 10.43 19.62 -0.69
CA GLY A 148 11.73 19.99 -0.12
C GLY A 148 12.11 19.11 1.09
N GLU A 149 12.57 19.71 2.19
CA GLU A 149 13.03 19.00 3.41
C GLU A 149 11.94 18.17 4.10
N ASP A 150 10.65 18.51 3.92
CA ASP A 150 9.52 17.77 4.54
C ASP A 150 9.29 16.37 3.92
N ALA A 151 10.07 15.99 2.89
CA ALA A 151 9.93 14.70 2.22
C ALA A 151 10.68 13.54 2.86
N GLU A 152 11.65 13.79 3.75
CA GLU A 152 12.49 12.72 4.32
C GLU A 152 11.67 11.70 5.11
N ALA A 153 10.64 12.16 5.83
CA ALA A 153 9.74 11.29 6.58
C ALA A 153 8.87 10.41 5.66
N PHE A 154 8.40 10.96 4.54
CA PHE A 154 7.61 10.23 3.56
C PHE A 154 8.47 9.22 2.77
N LEU A 155 9.72 9.56 2.47
CA LEU A 155 10.69 8.64 1.86
C LEU A 155 11.19 7.57 2.84
N GLY A 156 10.86 7.69 4.13
CA GLY A 156 11.26 6.72 5.17
C GLY A 156 12.77 6.63 5.39
N THR A 157 13.53 7.67 5.01
CA THR A 157 15.00 7.65 5.09
C THR A 157 15.47 7.68 6.55
N GLN A 158 16.38 6.76 6.89
CA GLN A 158 16.91 6.56 8.24
C GLN A 158 18.44 6.74 8.27
N GLY A 159 18.99 7.44 7.28
CA GLY A 159 20.42 7.72 7.16
C GLY A 159 21.24 6.59 6.54
N TYR A 160 20.59 5.57 5.97
CA TYR A 160 21.27 4.52 5.21
C TYR A 160 21.18 4.81 3.70
N VAL A 161 22.32 4.70 3.02
CA VAL A 161 22.46 5.19 1.63
C VAL A 161 21.56 4.45 0.61
N TRP A 162 21.04 3.28 0.99
CA TRP A 162 20.15 2.47 0.15
C TRP A 162 18.71 2.43 0.67
N ASP A 163 18.30 3.40 1.49
CA ASP A 163 16.93 3.47 2.00
C ASP A 163 15.87 3.62 0.89
N THR A 164 16.26 4.12 -0.28
CA THR A 164 15.37 4.22 -1.45
C THR A 164 15.46 3.02 -2.41
N GLN A 165 16.17 1.94 -2.07
CA GLN A 165 16.33 0.74 -2.92
C GLN A 165 15.71 -0.52 -2.29
N SER A 166 14.39 -0.50 -2.08
CA SER A 166 13.62 -1.62 -1.51
C SER A 166 12.49 -2.12 -2.41
#